data_AF-A0A9Y2NA00-F1
#
_entry.id   AF-A0A9Y2NA00-F1
#
_cell.length_a   1.000
_cell.length_b   1.000
_cell.length_c   1.000
_cell.angle_alpha   90.00
_cell.angle_beta   90.00
_cell.angle_gamma   90.00
#
_symmetry.space_group_name_H-M   'P 1'
#
loop_
_entity.id
_entity.type
_entity.pdbx_description
1 polymer ?
#
loop_
_entity_poly.entity_id
_entity_poly.type
_entity_poly.pdbx_seq_one_letter_code
_entity_poly.pdbx_strand_id
1 'polypeptide(L)'
;MGISQVAHAELAVTDLAEAVGFHTDVLGMQELGRADGAVRLSVGIDGGCDLVLTAGGTGVRRFALRVDDVDDLDHYAKRLAEAGVVTETRTDEHPGVVRSLQFAAPSGHVMELAVLSTGPQYLHPAKAPHRGGIRALDFDHITVQAQDPKPLVDFLVELLDFQVSDIFAPAPGVIGAAWCRASTLHHDIAIISTPEAGKSLHHYALGMESFDHLKLAADELGRHGVPIEVGPGRHGVGGNVYTYFWAAGNRYELSAEMPRVRRNDPVVWDDFPKAFSPWGLQPPESFGHAS
;
A
#
# COMPACT_ATOMS: atom_id res chain seq x y z
N MET A 1 20.13 5.49 -3.17
CA MET A 1 18.90 4.75 -2.82
C MET A 1 17.95 5.13 -3.92
N GLY A 2 17.71 4.22 -4.86
CA GLY A 2 16.95 4.51 -6.08
C GLY A 2 15.46 4.17 -5.96
N ILE A 3 15.04 3.55 -4.84
CA ILE A 3 13.64 3.27 -4.54
C ILE A 3 13.08 4.39 -3.68
N SER A 4 11.91 4.90 -4.03
CA SER A 4 11.27 6.01 -3.32
C SER A 4 10.03 5.59 -2.53
N GLN A 5 8.95 5.19 -3.19
CA GLN A 5 7.65 4.91 -2.56
C GLN A 5 6.88 3.83 -3.33
N VAL A 6 5.72 3.39 -2.83
CA VAL A 6 4.80 2.54 -3.59
C VAL A 6 4.35 3.25 -4.88
N ALA A 7 4.22 2.49 -5.96
CA ALA A 7 3.84 3.00 -7.28
C ALA A 7 2.41 2.57 -7.66
N HIS A 8 2.18 1.25 -7.70
CA HIS A 8 0.87 0.71 -8.03
C HIS A 8 0.65 -0.66 -7.40
N ALA A 9 -0.60 -1.09 -7.28
CA ALA A 9 -0.94 -2.46 -6.91
C ALA A 9 -1.98 -3.05 -7.87
N GLU A 10 -1.92 -4.37 -8.09
CA GLU A 10 -3.00 -5.11 -8.71
C GLU A 10 -3.76 -5.90 -7.65
N LEU A 11 -5.06 -5.60 -7.50
CA LEU A 11 -5.95 -6.27 -6.56
C LEU A 11 -6.95 -7.16 -7.30
N ALA A 12 -7.10 -8.38 -6.80
CA ALA A 12 -8.20 -9.24 -7.18
C ALA A 12 -9.49 -8.75 -6.50
N VAL A 13 -10.60 -8.74 -7.25
CA VAL A 13 -11.91 -8.34 -6.74
C VAL A 13 -12.99 -9.35 -7.13
N THR A 14 -14.01 -9.45 -6.29
CA THR A 14 -15.10 -10.43 -6.47
C THR A 14 -15.97 -10.12 -7.67
N ASP A 15 -16.30 -8.85 -7.89
CA ASP A 15 -17.02 -8.34 -9.06
C ASP A 15 -16.31 -7.09 -9.58
N LEU A 16 -15.80 -7.14 -10.81
CA LEU A 16 -15.02 -6.06 -11.40
C LEU A 16 -15.87 -4.83 -11.72
N ALA A 17 -17.13 -4.99 -12.12
CA ALA A 17 -17.97 -3.86 -12.48
C ALA A 17 -18.39 -3.08 -11.22
N GLU A 18 -18.80 -3.80 -10.17
CA GLU A 18 -19.11 -3.22 -8.86
C GLU A 18 -17.87 -2.54 -8.26
N ALA A 19 -16.72 -3.21 -8.30
CA ALA A 19 -15.47 -2.65 -7.81
C ALA A 19 -15.13 -1.34 -8.52
N VAL A 20 -15.17 -1.30 -9.85
CA VAL A 20 -14.87 -0.06 -10.59
C VAL A 20 -15.86 1.06 -10.25
N GLY A 21 -17.16 0.75 -10.13
CA GLY A 21 -18.16 1.73 -9.68
C GLY A 21 -17.81 2.31 -8.32
N PHE A 22 -17.49 1.46 -7.33
CA PHE A 22 -17.05 1.93 -6.01
C PHE A 22 -15.81 2.82 -6.07
N HIS A 23 -14.77 2.41 -6.79
CA HIS A 23 -13.52 3.16 -6.84
C HIS A 23 -13.66 4.50 -7.57
N THR A 24 -14.52 4.57 -8.59
CA THR A 24 -14.73 5.81 -9.35
C THR A 24 -15.74 6.74 -8.67
N ASP A 25 -16.89 6.24 -8.25
CA ASP A 25 -17.99 7.05 -7.71
C ASP A 25 -17.78 7.42 -6.24
N VAL A 26 -17.23 6.50 -5.43
CA VAL A 26 -17.06 6.71 -3.97
C VAL A 26 -15.66 7.20 -3.66
N LEU A 27 -14.61 6.51 -4.14
CA LEU A 27 -13.24 6.91 -3.85
C LEU A 27 -12.78 8.11 -4.72
N GLY A 28 -13.44 8.36 -5.84
CA GLY A 28 -13.10 9.46 -6.75
C GLY A 28 -11.90 9.17 -7.66
N MET A 29 -11.57 7.90 -7.88
CA MET A 29 -10.48 7.49 -8.78
C MET A 29 -10.85 7.70 -10.25
N GLN A 30 -9.84 7.94 -11.09
CA GLN A 30 -10.03 8.09 -12.53
C GLN A 30 -9.72 6.78 -13.25
N GLU A 31 -10.62 6.33 -14.11
CA GLU A 31 -10.34 5.22 -15.02
C GLU A 31 -9.38 5.67 -16.14
N LEU A 32 -8.24 4.98 -16.24
CA LEU A 32 -7.22 5.22 -17.26
C LEU A 32 -7.42 4.33 -18.50
N GLY A 33 -8.04 3.16 -18.30
CA GLY A 33 -8.37 2.26 -19.40
C GLY A 33 -8.60 0.82 -18.95
N ARG A 34 -9.07 0.02 -19.91
CA ARG A 34 -9.37 -1.41 -19.74
C ARG A 34 -8.63 -2.21 -20.79
N ALA A 35 -7.90 -3.24 -20.36
CA ALA A 35 -7.19 -4.17 -21.23
C ALA A 35 -6.99 -5.51 -20.51
N ASP A 36 -6.94 -6.62 -21.23
CA ASP A 36 -6.60 -7.95 -20.67
C ASP A 36 -7.46 -8.39 -19.46
N GLY A 37 -8.73 -7.97 -19.43
CA GLY A 37 -9.63 -8.28 -18.32
C GLY A 37 -9.37 -7.49 -17.02
N ALA A 38 -8.51 -6.46 -17.09
CA ALA A 38 -8.14 -5.61 -15.97
C ALA A 38 -8.49 -4.13 -16.22
N VAL A 39 -8.78 -3.39 -15.14
CA VAL A 39 -9.10 -1.96 -15.19
C VAL A 39 -8.02 -1.18 -14.44
N ARG A 40 -7.42 -0.17 -15.09
CA ARG A 40 -6.38 0.68 -14.50
C ARG A 40 -7.02 1.97 -13.99
N LEU A 41 -6.69 2.33 -12.76
CA LEU A 41 -7.23 3.46 -12.03
C LEU A 41 -6.08 4.34 -11.53
N SER A 42 -6.31 5.65 -11.55
CA SER A 42 -5.46 6.62 -10.86
C SER A 42 -6.18 7.12 -9.61
N VAL A 43 -5.48 7.06 -8.48
CA VAL A 43 -5.85 7.74 -7.23
C VAL A 43 -5.70 9.24 -7.41
N GLY A 44 -4.75 9.66 -8.24
CA GLY A 44 -4.33 11.05 -8.41
C GLY A 44 -4.72 11.71 -9.73
N ILE A 45 -4.07 12.84 -9.97
CA ILE A 45 -4.29 13.77 -11.10
C ILE A 45 -3.04 13.89 -11.98
N ASP A 46 -2.00 13.11 -11.67
CA ASP A 46 -0.74 13.04 -12.41
C ASP A 46 -0.80 12.07 -13.61
N GLY A 47 -1.91 11.32 -13.74
CA GLY A 47 -2.17 10.40 -14.85
C GLY A 47 -1.42 9.07 -14.75
N GLY A 48 -0.75 8.82 -13.62
CA GLY A 48 -0.12 7.55 -13.32
C GLY A 48 -1.14 6.49 -12.92
N CYS A 49 -0.87 5.23 -13.26
CA CYS A 49 -1.61 4.11 -12.71
C CYS A 49 -1.19 3.88 -11.26
N ASP A 50 -2.17 3.86 -10.35
CA ASP A 50 -1.96 3.56 -8.91
C ASP A 50 -2.59 2.23 -8.52
N LEU A 51 -3.68 1.86 -9.20
CA LEU A 51 -4.44 0.66 -8.87
C LEU A 51 -4.92 -0.05 -10.14
N VAL A 52 -4.72 -1.37 -10.17
CA VAL A 52 -5.24 -2.27 -11.19
C VAL A 52 -6.23 -3.21 -10.53
N LEU A 53 -7.43 -3.33 -11.09
CA LEU A 53 -8.45 -4.26 -10.62
C LEU A 53 -8.62 -5.40 -11.61
N THR A 54 -8.54 -6.63 -11.12
CA THR A 54 -8.79 -7.85 -11.89
C THR A 54 -9.86 -8.72 -11.26
N ALA A 55 -10.75 -9.27 -12.09
CA ALA A 55 -11.83 -10.12 -11.61
C ALA A 55 -11.32 -11.45 -11.01
N GLY A 56 -12.08 -11.99 -10.06
CA GLY A 56 -11.93 -13.35 -9.55
C GLY A 56 -11.01 -13.43 -8.33
N GLY A 57 -11.60 -13.61 -7.15
CA GLY A 57 -10.89 -13.72 -5.87
C GLY A 57 -10.81 -12.39 -5.12
N THR A 58 -9.88 -12.32 -4.18
CA THR A 58 -9.57 -11.17 -3.31
C THR A 58 -8.06 -11.11 -3.07
N GLY A 59 -7.57 -10.00 -2.54
CA GLY A 59 -6.18 -9.82 -2.14
C GLY A 59 -5.30 -9.22 -3.24
N VAL A 60 -4.01 -9.07 -2.92
CA VAL A 60 -3.01 -8.49 -3.82
C VAL A 60 -2.42 -9.57 -4.71
N ARG A 61 -2.42 -9.31 -6.02
CA ARG A 61 -1.74 -10.15 -7.01
C ARG A 61 -0.28 -9.77 -7.14
N ARG A 62 -0.02 -8.47 -7.22
CA ARG A 62 1.31 -7.87 -7.23
C ARG A 62 1.26 -6.41 -6.80
N PHE A 63 2.38 -5.88 -6.36
CA PHE A 63 2.52 -4.45 -6.07
C PHE A 63 3.92 -3.97 -6.43
N ALA A 64 4.01 -2.70 -6.81
CA ALA A 64 5.20 -2.08 -7.34
C ALA A 64 5.71 -0.98 -6.41
N LEU A 65 7.03 -0.86 -6.39
CA LEU A 65 7.76 0.25 -5.81
C LEU A 65 8.37 1.07 -6.93
N ARG A 66 8.29 2.38 -6.80
CA ARG A 66 8.88 3.33 -7.74
C ARG A 66 10.40 3.30 -7.63
N VAL A 67 11.05 3.20 -8.78
CA VAL A 67 12.48 3.43 -8.97
C VAL A 67 12.69 4.74 -9.72
N ASP A 68 13.74 5.48 -9.35
CA ASP A 68 14.03 6.81 -9.87
C ASP A 68 14.31 6.80 -11.38
N ASP A 69 15.15 5.86 -11.83
CA ASP A 69 15.49 5.70 -13.25
C ASP A 69 15.87 4.26 -13.64
N VAL A 70 16.23 4.10 -14.93
CA VAL A 70 16.57 2.80 -15.53
C VAL A 70 17.92 2.27 -15.01
N ASP A 71 18.87 3.14 -14.68
CA ASP A 71 20.17 2.72 -14.16
C ASP A 71 20.02 2.12 -12.75
N ASP A 72 19.17 2.73 -11.92
CA ASP A 72 18.80 2.17 -10.62
C ASP A 72 18.02 0.86 -10.77
N LEU A 73 17.13 0.75 -11.78
CA LEU A 73 16.42 -0.51 -12.04
C LEU A 73 17.39 -1.63 -12.43
N ASP A 74 18.37 -1.33 -13.28
CA ASP A 74 19.40 -2.29 -13.70
C ASP A 74 20.34 -2.65 -12.53
N HIS A 75 20.62 -1.70 -11.63
CA HIS A 75 21.32 -1.97 -10.37
C HIS A 75 20.60 -3.02 -9.52
N TYR A 76 19.30 -2.84 -9.26
CA TYR A 76 18.52 -3.81 -8.50
C TYR A 76 18.34 -5.14 -9.25
N ALA A 77 18.20 -5.12 -10.57
CA ALA A 77 18.14 -6.34 -11.39
C ALA A 77 19.39 -7.21 -11.19
N LYS A 78 20.57 -6.59 -11.21
CA LYS A 78 21.84 -7.29 -10.95
C LYS A 78 21.91 -7.85 -9.53
N ARG A 79 21.56 -7.04 -8.52
CA ARG A 79 21.61 -7.45 -7.10
C ARG A 79 20.67 -8.62 -6.81
N LEU A 80 19.46 -8.58 -7.37
CA LEU A 80 18.48 -9.67 -7.28
C LEU A 80 19.00 -10.95 -7.96
N ALA A 81 19.58 -10.83 -9.15
CA ALA A 81 20.17 -11.98 -9.86
C ALA A 81 21.36 -12.60 -9.08
N GLU A 82 22.23 -11.78 -8.48
CA GLU A 82 23.34 -12.25 -7.64
C GLU A 82 22.85 -12.99 -6.38
N ALA A 83 21.69 -12.60 -5.85
CA ALA A 83 21.02 -13.29 -4.76
C ALA A 83 20.21 -14.53 -5.20
N GLY A 84 20.19 -14.86 -6.50
CA GLY A 84 19.47 -16.01 -7.05
C GLY A 84 17.97 -15.79 -7.23
N VAL A 85 17.50 -14.54 -7.17
CA VAL A 85 16.09 -14.19 -7.41
C VAL A 85 15.82 -14.16 -8.91
N VAL A 86 14.82 -14.92 -9.35
CA VAL A 86 14.37 -14.91 -10.75
C VAL A 86 13.51 -13.67 -10.97
N THR A 87 13.83 -12.91 -12.01
CA THR A 87 13.14 -11.67 -12.36
C THR A 87 12.60 -11.72 -13.80
N GLU A 88 11.49 -11.03 -14.03
CA GLU A 88 10.90 -10.81 -15.35
C GLU A 88 10.84 -9.31 -15.63
N THR A 89 11.33 -8.87 -16.80
CA THR A 89 11.21 -7.47 -17.22
C THR A 89 9.92 -7.25 -17.99
N ARG A 90 9.17 -6.20 -17.64
CA ARG A 90 7.98 -5.75 -18.36
C ARG A 90 8.17 -4.30 -18.83
N THR A 91 7.48 -3.91 -19.89
CA THR A 91 7.61 -2.59 -20.52
C THR A 91 6.22 -2.10 -20.93
N ASP A 92 5.93 -0.82 -20.68
CA ASP A 92 4.66 -0.17 -21.02
C ASP A 92 3.40 -0.94 -20.57
N GLU A 93 3.47 -1.66 -19.44
CA GLU A 93 2.40 -2.55 -18.99
C GLU A 93 1.17 -1.78 -18.48
N HIS A 94 1.40 -0.62 -17.87
CA HIS A 94 0.38 0.26 -17.33
C HIS A 94 0.65 1.71 -17.75
N PRO A 95 -0.39 2.55 -17.88
CA PRO A 95 -0.21 3.98 -18.12
C PRO A 95 0.77 4.59 -17.10
N GLY A 96 1.82 5.23 -17.61
CA GLY A 96 2.86 5.84 -16.79
C GLY A 96 4.01 4.92 -16.40
N VAL A 97 3.94 3.60 -16.61
CA VAL A 97 5.06 2.67 -16.35
C VAL A 97 5.91 2.52 -17.61
N VAL A 98 7.18 2.91 -17.55
CA VAL A 98 8.13 2.76 -18.68
C VAL A 98 8.67 1.34 -18.70
N ARG A 99 9.22 0.89 -17.57
CA ARG A 99 9.82 -0.43 -17.43
C ARG A 99 9.66 -0.89 -16.00
N SER A 100 9.35 -2.16 -15.79
CA SER A 100 9.32 -2.77 -14.47
C SER A 100 10.09 -4.09 -14.43
N LEU A 101 10.54 -4.44 -13.23
CA LEU A 101 11.20 -5.70 -12.91
C LEU A 101 10.36 -6.43 -11.87
N GLN A 102 9.72 -7.52 -12.28
CA GLN A 102 8.85 -8.33 -11.45
C GLN A 102 9.60 -9.53 -10.87
N PHE A 103 9.31 -9.90 -9.62
CA PHE A 103 9.86 -11.08 -8.95
C PHE A 103 8.96 -11.56 -7.80
N ALA A 104 9.14 -12.83 -7.40
CA ALA A 104 8.52 -13.35 -6.19
C ALA A 104 9.40 -13.04 -4.96
N ALA A 105 8.82 -12.43 -3.94
CA ALA A 105 9.46 -12.21 -2.66
C ALA A 105 9.45 -13.51 -1.81
N PRO A 106 10.28 -13.63 -0.77
CA PRO A 106 10.33 -14.84 0.07
C PRO A 106 9.00 -15.19 0.76
N SER A 107 8.12 -14.20 0.96
CA SER A 107 6.77 -14.40 1.51
C SER A 107 5.74 -14.89 0.48
N GLY A 108 6.15 -15.10 -0.78
CA GLY A 108 5.27 -15.53 -1.88
C GLY A 108 4.55 -14.40 -2.62
N HIS A 109 4.62 -13.17 -2.13
CA HIS A 109 4.08 -12.00 -2.82
C HIS A 109 4.87 -11.71 -4.09
N VAL A 110 4.17 -11.31 -5.15
CA VAL A 110 4.82 -10.80 -6.36
C VAL A 110 5.05 -9.30 -6.17
N MET A 111 6.30 -8.88 -6.28
CA MET A 111 6.73 -7.49 -6.17
C MET A 111 7.30 -7.00 -7.50
N GLU A 112 7.20 -5.70 -7.72
CA GLU A 112 7.75 -5.02 -8.88
C GLU A 112 8.61 -3.83 -8.46
N LEU A 113 9.67 -3.58 -9.21
CA LEU A 113 10.40 -2.31 -9.22
C LEU A 113 10.08 -1.61 -10.54
N ALA A 114 9.50 -0.42 -10.50
CA ALA A 114 8.95 0.25 -11.68
C ALA A 114 9.53 1.65 -11.89
N VAL A 115 10.04 1.90 -13.09
CA VAL A 115 10.42 3.23 -13.57
C VAL A 115 9.19 3.87 -14.20
N LEU A 116 8.80 5.03 -13.69
CA LEU A 116 7.63 5.75 -14.16
C LEU A 116 8.02 6.89 -15.11
N SER A 117 7.22 7.12 -16.17
CA SER A 117 7.47 8.15 -17.17
C SER A 117 7.33 9.57 -16.61
N THR A 118 6.60 9.70 -15.49
CA THR A 118 6.33 10.97 -14.83
C THR A 118 6.89 10.97 -13.41
N GLY A 119 7.65 12.03 -13.09
CA GLY A 119 8.00 12.42 -11.73
C GLY A 119 6.76 12.66 -10.87
N PRO A 120 6.88 12.73 -9.53
CA PRO A 120 5.83 13.29 -8.69
C PRO A 120 5.45 14.68 -9.23
N GLN A 121 4.20 14.85 -9.65
CA GLN A 121 3.74 16.11 -10.23
C GLN A 121 3.24 17.05 -9.14
N TYR A 122 3.78 18.27 -9.12
CA TYR A 122 3.19 19.33 -8.31
C TYR A 122 1.90 19.82 -8.96
N LEU A 123 0.77 19.41 -8.39
CA LEU A 123 -0.55 19.85 -8.83
C LEU A 123 -1.05 20.95 -7.91
N HIS A 124 -1.07 22.16 -8.44
CA HIS A 124 -1.59 23.32 -7.73
C HIS A 124 -3.08 23.10 -7.41
N PRO A 125 -3.53 23.17 -6.15
CA PRO A 125 -4.91 22.84 -5.78
C PRO A 125 -5.97 23.63 -6.56
N ALA A 126 -5.72 24.91 -6.85
CA ALA A 126 -6.64 25.73 -7.66
C ALA A 126 -6.71 25.38 -9.16
N LYS A 127 -5.85 24.47 -9.65
CA LYS A 127 -5.83 23.96 -11.03
C LYS A 127 -6.18 22.47 -11.10
N ALA A 128 -6.31 21.81 -9.96
CA ALA A 128 -6.70 20.41 -9.90
C ALA A 128 -8.13 20.26 -10.44
N PRO A 129 -8.41 19.28 -11.32
CA PRO A 129 -9.77 19.01 -11.77
C PRO A 129 -10.66 18.65 -10.58
N HIS A 130 -11.90 19.13 -10.59
CA HIS A 130 -12.89 18.76 -9.58
C HIS A 130 -13.30 17.30 -9.80
N ARG A 131 -12.85 16.41 -8.91
CA ARG A 131 -13.28 15.01 -8.86
C ARG A 131 -14.47 14.85 -7.90
N GLY A 132 -15.28 13.80 -8.06
CA GLY A 132 -16.30 13.41 -7.09
C GLY A 132 -15.72 12.54 -5.97
N GLY A 133 -16.53 12.17 -4.98
CA GLY A 133 -16.16 11.22 -3.93
C GLY A 133 -15.09 11.73 -2.95
N ILE A 134 -14.36 10.77 -2.36
CA ILE A 134 -13.34 10.98 -1.33
C ILE A 134 -12.17 11.80 -1.88
N ARG A 135 -11.61 11.45 -3.04
CA ARG A 135 -10.46 12.13 -3.68
C ARG A 135 -9.18 12.09 -2.84
N ALA A 136 -8.73 10.87 -2.54
CA ALA A 136 -7.40 10.66 -1.99
C ALA A 136 -6.30 11.34 -2.82
N LEU A 137 -5.18 11.63 -2.16
CA LEU A 137 -4.03 12.29 -2.76
C LEU A 137 -3.17 11.31 -3.57
N ASP A 138 -2.92 10.13 -3.00
CA ASP A 138 -2.00 9.13 -3.51
C ASP A 138 -2.27 7.73 -2.91
N PHE A 139 -1.55 6.74 -3.44
CA PHE A 139 -1.34 5.45 -2.80
C PHE A 139 -0.29 5.60 -1.70
N ASP A 140 -0.72 5.62 -0.44
CA ASP A 140 0.13 5.98 0.71
C ASP A 140 1.08 4.83 1.09
N HIS A 141 0.53 3.63 1.28
CA HIS A 141 1.28 2.44 1.64
C HIS A 141 0.46 1.16 1.39
N ILE A 142 1.12 0.01 1.47
CA ILE A 142 0.46 -1.30 1.43
C ILE A 142 0.85 -2.15 2.63
N THR A 143 -0.12 -2.85 3.20
CA THR A 143 0.14 -3.83 4.25
C THR A 143 -0.20 -5.21 3.74
N VAL A 144 0.77 -6.11 3.82
CA VAL A 144 0.65 -7.51 3.42
C VAL A 144 0.70 -8.43 4.63
N GLN A 145 0.17 -9.65 4.49
CA GLN A 145 0.29 -10.67 5.52
C GLN A 145 1.25 -11.78 5.11
N ALA A 146 2.06 -12.26 6.05
CA ALA A 146 2.94 -13.41 5.86
C ALA A 146 2.91 -14.30 7.11
N GLN A 147 3.16 -15.60 6.98
CA GLN A 147 3.22 -16.47 8.17
C GLN A 147 4.40 -16.13 9.07
N ASP A 148 5.53 -15.79 8.47
CA ASP A 148 6.70 -15.21 9.13
C ASP A 148 7.05 -13.91 8.40
N PRO A 149 6.96 -12.74 9.07
CA PRO A 149 7.35 -11.47 8.48
C PRO A 149 8.86 -11.38 8.17
N LYS A 150 9.71 -12.09 8.93
CA LYS A 150 11.15 -11.87 8.93
C LYS A 150 11.81 -12.05 7.56
N PRO A 151 11.54 -13.11 6.76
CA PRO A 151 12.18 -13.28 5.46
C PRO A 151 11.88 -12.15 4.48
N LEU A 152 10.66 -11.58 4.51
CA LEU A 152 10.33 -10.43 3.68
C LEU A 152 11.02 -9.15 4.20
N VAL A 153 11.05 -8.94 5.52
CA VAL A 153 11.78 -7.80 6.11
C VAL A 153 13.26 -7.84 5.75
N ASP A 154 13.93 -8.98 5.93
CA ASP A 154 15.34 -9.16 5.57
C ASP A 154 15.55 -8.89 4.08
N PHE A 155 14.69 -9.41 3.21
CA PHE A 155 14.75 -9.17 1.77
C PHE A 155 14.65 -7.68 1.40
N LEU A 156 13.67 -6.97 1.98
CA LEU A 156 13.48 -5.54 1.75
C LEU A 156 14.73 -4.74 2.19
N VAL A 157 15.31 -5.06 3.35
CA VAL A 157 16.48 -4.35 3.89
C VAL A 157 17.75 -4.70 3.12
N GLU A 158 18.01 -5.99 2.90
CA GLU A 158 19.28 -6.49 2.37
C GLU A 158 19.39 -6.41 0.85
N LEU A 159 18.27 -6.46 0.11
CA LEU A 159 18.29 -6.42 -1.35
C LEU A 159 17.69 -5.14 -1.93
N LEU A 160 16.74 -4.51 -1.23
CA LEU A 160 16.04 -3.30 -1.71
C LEU A 160 16.35 -2.04 -0.90
N ASP A 161 17.33 -2.08 0.02
CA ASP A 161 17.81 -0.94 0.81
C ASP A 161 16.75 -0.27 1.71
N PHE A 162 15.66 -0.96 2.03
CA PHE A 162 14.67 -0.46 2.98
C PHE A 162 15.27 -0.30 4.37
N GLN A 163 14.62 0.55 5.17
CA GLN A 163 14.85 0.66 6.61
C GLN A 163 13.60 0.24 7.35
N VAL A 164 13.77 -0.37 8.52
CA VAL A 164 12.65 -0.64 9.42
C VAL A 164 12.41 0.60 10.30
N SER A 165 11.18 1.05 10.40
CA SER A 165 10.76 2.12 11.29
C SER A 165 10.37 1.58 12.64
N ASP A 166 9.42 0.66 12.65
CA ASP A 166 8.86 0.08 13.86
C ASP A 166 8.70 -1.44 13.69
N ILE A 167 8.77 -2.13 14.82
CA ILE A 167 8.52 -3.56 14.95
C ILE A 167 7.51 -3.75 16.07
N PHE A 168 6.48 -4.55 15.82
CA PHE A 168 5.65 -5.11 16.88
C PHE A 168 6.14 -6.52 17.22
N ALA A 169 6.54 -6.71 18.48
CA ALA A 169 7.09 -7.96 18.99
C ALA A 169 6.21 -8.49 20.14
N PRO A 170 5.26 -9.40 19.88
CA PRO A 170 4.35 -9.90 20.92
C PRO A 170 5.05 -10.78 21.97
N ALA A 171 6.26 -11.25 21.66
CA ALA A 171 7.11 -12.02 22.57
C ALA A 171 8.59 -11.82 22.19
N PRO A 172 9.53 -12.05 23.11
CA PRO A 172 10.96 -11.97 22.82
C PRO A 172 11.35 -12.86 21.63
N GLY A 173 11.99 -12.26 20.61
CA GLY A 173 12.43 -12.96 19.41
C GLY A 173 11.33 -13.26 18.37
N VAL A 174 10.09 -12.83 18.61
CA VAL A 174 8.97 -12.99 17.66
C VAL A 174 8.67 -11.64 17.01
N ILE A 175 8.70 -11.59 15.68
CA ILE A 175 8.22 -10.43 14.90
C ILE A 175 6.75 -10.68 14.56
N GLY A 176 5.85 -9.96 15.23
CA GLY A 176 4.42 -9.99 14.93
C GLY A 176 4.06 -9.06 13.77
N ALA A 177 4.73 -7.91 13.66
CA ALA A 177 4.64 -7.06 12.49
C ALA A 177 5.89 -6.17 12.35
N ALA A 178 6.14 -5.67 11.14
CA ALA A 178 7.21 -4.74 10.84
C ALA A 178 6.76 -3.70 9.81
N TRP A 179 7.19 -2.46 10.01
CA TRP A 179 6.91 -1.32 9.13
C TRP A 179 8.21 -0.87 8.47
N CYS A 180 8.27 -0.96 7.15
CA CYS A 180 9.46 -0.75 6.34
C CYS A 180 9.28 0.45 5.40
N ARG A 181 10.33 1.27 5.27
CA ARG A 181 10.35 2.47 4.43
C ARG A 181 11.51 2.46 3.43
N ALA A 182 11.25 2.92 2.22
CA ALA A 182 12.21 3.44 1.25
C ALA A 182 12.16 4.97 1.20
N SER A 183 11.03 5.59 1.59
CA SER A 183 10.84 7.03 1.60
C SER A 183 11.22 7.69 2.94
N THR A 184 10.95 9.00 3.04
CA THR A 184 11.05 9.73 4.31
C THR A 184 9.85 9.52 5.22
N LEU A 185 8.75 8.98 4.72
CA LEU A 185 7.57 8.67 5.53
C LEU A 185 7.85 7.46 6.43
N HIS A 186 6.98 7.22 7.41
CA HIS A 186 7.19 6.15 8.36
C HIS A 186 7.22 4.77 7.70
N HIS A 187 6.43 4.52 6.66
CA HIS A 187 6.49 3.27 5.94
C HIS A 187 5.87 3.41 4.56
N ASP A 188 6.33 2.55 3.66
CA ASP A 188 5.72 2.32 2.36
C ASP A 188 5.12 0.89 2.31
N ILE A 189 5.70 -0.04 3.10
CA ILE A 189 5.23 -1.42 3.25
C ILE A 189 5.15 -1.77 4.73
N ALA A 190 4.06 -2.40 5.17
CA ALA A 190 4.03 -3.13 6.43
C ALA A 190 3.74 -4.62 6.21
N ILE A 191 4.30 -5.45 7.09
CA ILE A 191 4.15 -6.90 7.06
C ILE A 191 3.58 -7.33 8.41
N ILE A 192 2.41 -7.95 8.40
CA ILE A 192 1.74 -8.46 9.60
C ILE A 192 1.75 -9.99 9.58
N SER A 193 2.06 -10.61 10.72
CA SER A 193 2.03 -12.06 10.82
C SER A 193 0.61 -12.60 10.77
N THR A 194 0.41 -13.74 10.12
CA THR A 194 -0.89 -14.42 10.06
C THR A 194 -0.73 -15.93 10.20
N PRO A 195 -1.64 -16.64 10.90
CA PRO A 195 -1.66 -18.09 10.84
C PRO A 195 -2.21 -18.62 9.50
N GLU A 196 -2.92 -17.78 8.73
CA GLU A 196 -3.63 -18.19 7.52
C GLU A 196 -2.69 -18.25 6.30
N ALA A 197 -2.55 -19.44 5.71
CA ALA A 197 -1.80 -19.60 4.47
C ALA A 197 -2.59 -19.09 3.25
N GLY A 198 -1.92 -18.47 2.30
CA GLY A 198 -2.50 -18.04 1.03
C GLY A 198 -3.24 -16.69 1.06
N LYS A 199 -3.28 -16.03 2.22
CA LYS A 199 -3.72 -14.64 2.37
C LYS A 199 -2.58 -13.69 2.06
N SER A 200 -2.86 -12.60 1.35
CA SER A 200 -1.81 -11.72 0.81
C SER A 200 -1.96 -10.26 1.25
N LEU A 201 -3.16 -9.69 1.16
CA LEU A 201 -3.38 -8.27 1.43
C LEU A 201 -4.09 -8.07 2.77
N HIS A 202 -3.45 -7.35 3.67
CA HIS A 202 -4.10 -6.84 4.87
C HIS A 202 -4.91 -5.57 4.57
N HIS A 203 -4.32 -4.58 3.87
CA HIS A 203 -5.05 -3.44 3.31
C HIS A 203 -4.23 -2.68 2.24
N TYR A 204 -4.95 -1.93 1.41
CA TYR A 204 -4.42 -0.90 0.52
C TYR A 204 -4.75 0.48 1.09
N ALA A 205 -3.75 1.34 1.32
CA ALA A 205 -3.96 2.63 1.98
C ALA A 205 -3.96 3.82 1.01
N LEU A 206 -4.86 4.76 1.28
CA LEU A 206 -5.05 5.99 0.51
C LEU A 206 -4.69 7.20 1.37
N GLY A 207 -3.83 8.07 0.84
CA GLY A 207 -3.37 9.26 1.54
C GLY A 207 -4.42 10.37 1.54
N MET A 208 -4.77 10.85 2.72
CA MET A 208 -5.67 11.96 2.96
C MET A 208 -4.88 13.22 3.32
N GLU A 209 -5.43 14.38 3.00
CA GLU A 209 -4.78 15.67 3.28
C GLU A 209 -4.70 15.98 4.78
N SER A 210 -5.72 15.58 5.55
CA SER A 210 -5.85 15.92 6.96
C SER A 210 -6.87 15.03 7.65
N PHE A 211 -6.95 15.13 8.98
CA PHE A 211 -8.04 14.51 9.74
C PHE A 211 -9.43 15.01 9.32
N ASP A 212 -9.58 16.29 8.97
CA ASP A 212 -10.85 16.85 8.50
C ASP A 212 -11.26 16.24 7.15
N HIS A 213 -10.30 16.05 6.24
CA HIS A 213 -10.54 15.37 4.97
C HIS A 213 -10.95 13.91 5.22
N LEU A 214 -10.26 13.19 6.11
CA LEU A 214 -10.61 11.83 6.50
C LEU A 214 -12.02 11.73 7.11
N LYS A 215 -12.42 12.71 7.94
CA LYS A 215 -13.79 12.79 8.47
C LYS A 215 -14.83 12.97 7.36
N LEU A 216 -14.56 13.82 6.37
CA LEU A 216 -15.47 14.00 5.23
C LEU A 216 -15.54 12.73 4.37
N ALA A 217 -14.43 12.01 4.24
CA ALA A 217 -14.37 10.74 3.55
C ALA A 217 -15.19 9.65 4.27
N ALA A 218 -15.15 9.62 5.61
CA ALA A 218 -16.01 8.76 6.42
C ALA A 218 -17.52 9.05 6.20
N ASP A 219 -17.92 10.32 6.09
CA ASP A 219 -19.30 10.68 5.75
C ASP A 219 -19.69 10.22 4.32
N GLU A 220 -18.75 10.28 3.37
CA GLU A 220 -18.96 9.79 1.99
C GLU A 220 -19.20 8.27 1.98
N LEU A 221 -18.37 7.50 2.69
CA LEU A 221 -18.56 6.06 2.87
C LEU A 221 -19.95 5.77 3.44
N GLY A 222 -20.35 6.48 4.50
CA GLY A 222 -21.66 6.35 5.12
C GLY A 222 -22.83 6.67 4.17
N ARG A 223 -22.69 7.70 3.32
CA ARG A 223 -23.69 8.05 2.30
C ARG A 223 -23.91 6.93 1.28
N HIS A 224 -22.86 6.19 0.97
CA HIS A 224 -22.89 5.04 0.08
C HIS A 224 -23.15 3.70 0.80
N GLY A 225 -23.47 3.74 2.10
CA GLY A 225 -23.79 2.54 2.88
C GLY A 225 -22.58 1.64 3.17
N VAL A 226 -21.36 2.17 3.07
CA VAL A 226 -20.12 1.43 3.39
C VAL A 226 -19.78 1.64 4.87
N PRO A 227 -19.86 0.61 5.72
CA PRO A 227 -19.55 0.74 7.13
C PRO A 227 -18.05 0.85 7.37
N ILE A 228 -17.68 1.67 8.35
CA ILE A 228 -16.33 1.68 8.90
C ILE A 228 -16.13 0.42 9.74
N GLU A 229 -15.03 -0.29 9.49
CA GLU A 229 -14.61 -1.44 10.28
C GLU A 229 -13.98 -0.99 11.60
N VAL A 230 -13.02 -0.05 11.54
CA VAL A 230 -12.40 0.55 12.72
C VAL A 230 -11.86 1.95 12.42
N GLY A 231 -12.03 2.84 13.39
CA GLY A 231 -11.64 4.25 13.31
C GLY A 231 -12.85 5.20 13.34
N PRO A 232 -12.62 6.51 13.16
CA PRO A 232 -11.31 7.14 13.01
C PRO A 232 -10.46 7.02 14.27
N GLY A 233 -9.16 6.74 14.10
CA GLY A 233 -8.20 6.56 15.19
C GLY A 233 -6.85 7.20 14.89
N ARG A 234 -5.91 7.05 15.83
CA ARG A 234 -4.50 7.44 15.70
C ARG A 234 -3.68 6.21 16.00
N HIS A 235 -2.76 5.82 15.12
CA HIS A 235 -1.88 4.71 15.43
C HIS A 235 -0.81 5.10 16.45
N GLY A 236 -0.37 4.14 17.27
CA GLY A 236 0.83 4.30 18.08
C GLY A 236 2.07 4.11 17.21
N VAL A 237 2.14 2.95 16.56
CA VAL A 237 3.09 2.66 15.48
C VAL A 237 2.81 3.59 14.30
N GLY A 238 3.82 4.23 13.76
CA GLY A 238 3.62 5.12 12.61
C GLY A 238 2.91 6.43 12.91
N GLY A 239 2.01 6.55 13.89
CA GLY A 239 1.46 7.84 14.31
C GLY A 239 0.50 8.51 13.30
N ASN A 240 0.15 7.86 12.19
CA ASN A 240 -0.86 8.35 11.25
C ASN A 240 -2.27 8.25 11.86
N VAL A 241 -3.17 9.14 11.42
CA VAL A 241 -4.62 8.90 11.61
C VAL A 241 -5.09 7.89 10.60
N TYR A 242 -6.05 7.07 10.99
CA TYR A 242 -6.54 5.98 10.17
C TYR A 242 -8.06 5.86 10.23
N THR A 243 -8.64 5.28 9.18
CA THR A 243 -9.98 4.67 9.18
C THR A 243 -9.98 3.51 8.20
N TYR A 244 -10.48 2.36 8.62
CA TYR A 244 -10.52 1.16 7.79
C TYR A 244 -11.94 0.80 7.39
N PHE A 245 -12.09 0.27 6.19
CA PHE A 245 -13.37 -0.22 5.66
C PHE A 245 -13.12 -1.34 4.65
N TRP A 246 -14.18 -2.10 4.36
CA TRP A 246 -14.16 -3.16 3.34
C TRP A 246 -14.93 -2.72 2.11
N ALA A 247 -14.38 -2.99 0.93
CA ALA A 247 -15.05 -2.80 -0.35
C ALA A 247 -14.54 -3.82 -1.37
N ALA A 248 -15.42 -4.31 -2.25
CA ALA A 248 -15.06 -5.25 -3.34
C ALA A 248 -14.23 -6.48 -2.89
N GLY A 249 -14.40 -6.93 -1.63
CA GLY A 249 -13.69 -8.07 -1.05
C GLY A 249 -12.30 -7.76 -0.49
N ASN A 250 -11.86 -6.50 -0.46
CA ASN A 250 -10.57 -6.07 0.10
C ASN A 250 -10.76 -5.02 1.20
N ARG A 251 -9.79 -4.94 2.12
CA ARG A 251 -9.73 -3.88 3.12
C ARG A 251 -8.94 -2.69 2.58
N TYR A 252 -9.43 -1.50 2.89
CA TYR A 252 -8.79 -0.24 2.57
C TYR A 252 -8.55 0.57 3.84
N GLU A 253 -7.52 1.40 3.82
CA GLU A 253 -7.25 2.42 4.84
C GLU A 253 -7.35 3.81 4.22
N LEU A 254 -7.99 4.74 4.95
CA LEU A 254 -7.79 6.17 4.75
C LEU A 254 -6.76 6.63 5.79
N SER A 255 -5.58 7.03 5.35
CA SER A 255 -4.43 7.40 6.19
C SER A 255 -4.16 8.89 6.06
N ALA A 256 -3.87 9.59 7.16
CA ALA A 256 -3.40 10.98 7.11
C ALA A 256 -2.33 11.24 8.16
N GLU A 257 -1.54 12.31 7.96
CA GLU A 257 -0.54 12.78 8.92
C GLU A 257 0.53 11.74 9.27
N MET A 258 0.87 10.84 8.34
CA MET A 258 2.02 9.95 8.54
C MET A 258 3.30 10.78 8.76
N PRO A 259 3.99 10.64 9.90
CA PRO A 259 5.20 11.35 10.22
C PRO A 259 6.33 10.99 9.27
N ARG A 260 7.24 11.95 9.08
CA ARG A 260 8.53 11.69 8.46
C ARG A 260 9.52 11.21 9.51
N VAL A 261 10.22 10.12 9.20
CA VAL A 261 11.17 9.48 10.10
C VAL A 261 12.60 9.79 9.63
N ARG A 262 13.46 10.17 10.58
CA ARG A 262 14.91 10.26 10.33
C ARG A 262 15.54 8.88 10.49
N ARG A 263 16.68 8.66 9.83
CA ARG A 263 17.42 7.39 9.95
C ARG A 263 17.83 7.12 11.40
N ASN A 264 17.06 6.26 12.06
CA ASN A 264 17.21 5.83 13.45
C ASN A 264 17.04 4.31 13.54
N ASP A 265 17.46 3.73 14.66
CA ASP A 265 17.13 2.35 15.00
C ASP A 265 15.61 2.16 15.15
N PRO A 266 15.07 0.97 14.84
CA PRO A 266 13.64 0.74 14.90
C PRO A 266 13.07 0.85 16.33
N VAL A 267 11.86 1.40 16.47
CA VAL A 267 11.14 1.32 17.76
C VAL A 267 10.49 -0.06 17.87
N VAL A 268 10.70 -0.73 19.00
CA VAL A 268 10.09 -2.03 19.29
C VAL A 268 8.92 -1.84 20.24
N TRP A 269 7.75 -2.30 19.80
CA TRP A 269 6.49 -2.26 20.54
C TRP A 269 6.14 -3.66 21.04
N ASP A 270 5.87 -3.79 22.34
CA ASP A 270 5.47 -5.04 23.00
C ASP A 270 4.05 -4.98 23.60
N ASP A 271 3.41 -3.80 23.58
CA ASP A 271 2.07 -3.53 24.07
C ASP A 271 1.13 -3.26 22.87
N PHE A 272 0.35 -4.27 22.48
CA PHE A 272 -0.53 -4.16 21.30
C PHE A 272 -1.56 -3.04 21.41
N PRO A 273 -2.32 -2.87 22.52
CA PRO A 273 -3.22 -1.74 22.67
C PRO A 273 -2.58 -0.38 22.40
N LYS A 274 -1.37 -0.14 22.92
CA LYS A 274 -0.63 1.12 22.68
C LYS A 274 -0.09 1.23 21.26
N ALA A 275 0.42 0.13 20.72
CA ALA A 275 0.91 0.07 19.34
C ALA A 275 -0.21 0.36 18.34
N PHE A 276 -1.39 -0.20 18.57
CA PHE A 276 -2.55 -0.02 17.71
C PHE A 276 -3.15 1.38 17.82
N SER A 277 -3.44 1.88 19.03
CA SER A 277 -3.97 3.24 19.17
C SER A 277 -3.79 3.85 20.57
N PRO A 278 -3.00 4.93 20.72
CA PRO A 278 -2.94 5.71 21.96
C PRO A 278 -4.25 6.41 22.33
N TRP A 279 -5.22 6.53 21.41
CA TRP A 279 -6.56 7.06 21.70
C TRP A 279 -7.51 6.02 22.34
N GLY A 280 -7.03 4.81 22.61
CA GLY A 280 -7.78 3.77 23.32
C GLY A 280 -8.68 2.88 22.45
N LEU A 281 -8.78 3.14 21.14
CA LEU A 281 -9.43 2.22 20.20
C LEU A 281 -8.71 0.86 20.17
N GLN A 282 -9.50 -0.20 20.00
CA GLN A 282 -9.01 -1.56 19.76
C GLN A 282 -9.62 -2.06 18.46
N PRO A 283 -8.89 -2.86 17.67
CA PRO A 283 -9.43 -3.39 16.43
C PRO A 283 -10.47 -4.49 16.71
N PRO A 284 -11.48 -4.65 15.83
CA PRO A 284 -12.33 -5.83 15.86
C PRO A 284 -11.53 -7.09 15.50
N GLU A 285 -12.07 -8.26 15.83
CA GLU A 285 -11.49 -9.56 15.44
C GLU A 285 -11.25 -9.65 13.93
N SER A 286 -12.18 -9.07 13.13
CA SER A 286 -12.07 -9.06 11.67
C SER A 286 -10.77 -8.45 11.16
N PHE A 287 -10.18 -7.51 11.92
CA PHE A 287 -8.93 -6.85 11.58
C PHE A 287 -7.75 -7.82 11.48
N GLY A 288 -7.78 -8.95 12.20
CA GLY A 288 -6.74 -9.97 12.10
C GLY A 288 -6.73 -10.74 10.77
N HIS A 289 -7.83 -10.71 10.02
CA HIS A 289 -7.95 -11.43 8.75
C HIS A 289 -7.52 -10.56 7.57
N ALA A 290 -7.01 -11.22 6.52
CA ALA A 290 -6.70 -10.62 5.25
C ALA A 290 -7.68 -11.06 4.15
N SER A 291 -7.68 -10.29 3.07
CA SER A 291 -8.32 -10.66 1.79
C SER A 291 -7.56 -11.77 1.08
#